data_AF-A0A410X531-F1
#
_entry.id   AF-A0A410X531-F1
#
_cell.length_a   1.000
_cell.length_b   1.000
_cell.length_c   1.000
_cell.angle_alpha   90.00
_cell.angle_beta   90.00
_cell.angle_gamma   90.00
#
_symmetry.space_group_name_H-M   'P 1'
#
loop_
_entity.id
_entity.type
_entity.pdbx_description
1 polymer ?
#
loop_
_entity_poly.entity_id
_entity_poly.type
_entity_poly.pdbx_seq_one_letter_code
_entity_poly.pdbx_strand_id
1 'polypeptide(L)'
;MDDNSLVQQAQEGEREAFGELVRRHRSRMYGYARAITRESFLAEDIVQDALVKAFLHLGTLVEADKFLPWVHRIVRNQAFTRLKKTSARERAFSQLAPMWKDAGEESQEWGDLDRILDRLGRTAAGKADSQLTPEEAYMQKETLEILTGIVGCLKPRERRIFESHFFDQLSPQEIAGLFELSSANVYQIISRSRKKVMQERTRITVGSYMETRKDWGDMKTVIVPDHESFTEVQSWTTAADALYAMLKAAGETLSHPMVMGLTGHAFRLNIVPSSVHIAGPTAYSFAGVLSKGLENIGYQSSYVDGMSGTLGTNANLLDPSLLGKEAMAKRGINQALPEALDLIHRSLDRGIPVLAWDLFLPEFGLIYGYDDERHLLHAYECGKKDTLEYDNLGRSVKEEIFVLALADSAGTTFKQRLGRAMNMIVDHYDGREPDDCTGSVKGLAAYDAWIAAFRGGKIEPNGNAYNIAVVRDARTHAVRFLNEAAEQWPLAGETAACFADVPVLAHKAAQEYKEALEHFSVLKDLFPFPQGGDPNEPDASAKAISLLELIKEREQTAVGYLRELSDLLR
;
A
#
# COMPACT_ATOMS: atom_id res chain seq x y z
N MET A 1 13.54 -9.47 42.52
CA MET A 1 12.48 -8.82 41.73
C MET A 1 13.09 -8.16 40.52
N ASP A 2 12.70 -8.63 39.34
CA ASP A 2 13.02 -7.98 38.07
C ASP A 2 12.15 -6.73 37.86
N ASP A 3 12.52 -5.90 36.89
CA ASP A 3 11.83 -4.64 36.64
C ASP A 3 10.40 -4.86 36.10
N ASN A 4 10.15 -5.98 35.43
CA ASN A 4 8.82 -6.33 34.90
C ASN A 4 7.82 -6.58 36.05
N SER A 5 8.21 -7.39 37.04
CA SER A 5 7.40 -7.69 38.23
C SER A 5 7.13 -6.42 39.05
N LEU A 6 8.12 -5.53 39.15
CA LEU A 6 7.96 -4.26 39.86
C LEU A 6 7.02 -3.29 39.13
N VAL A 7 7.02 -3.29 37.79
CA VAL A 7 6.09 -2.47 37.00
C VAL A 7 4.66 -2.98 37.15
N GLN A 8 4.44 -4.29 37.09
CA GLN A 8 3.11 -4.89 37.26
C GLN A 8 2.53 -4.58 38.66
N GLN A 9 3.32 -4.78 39.72
CA GLN A 9 2.90 -4.45 41.09
C GLN A 9 2.63 -2.94 41.25
N ALA A 10 3.48 -2.09 40.66
CA ALA A 10 3.28 -0.65 40.72
C ALA A 10 2.02 -0.18 39.95
N GLN A 11 1.62 -0.89 38.88
CA GLN A 11 0.35 -0.64 38.18
C GLN A 11 -0.88 -1.03 39.02
N GLU A 12 -0.73 -2.05 39.87
CA GLU A 12 -1.76 -2.49 40.82
C GLU A 12 -1.88 -1.58 42.06
N GLY A 13 -1.01 -0.58 42.20
CA GLY A 13 -1.05 0.45 43.25
C GLY A 13 -0.07 0.24 44.40
N GLU A 14 0.82 -0.76 44.32
CA GLU A 14 1.91 -0.99 45.28
C GLU A 14 2.97 0.13 45.19
N ARG A 15 2.89 1.11 46.09
CA ARG A 15 3.77 2.28 46.09
C ARG A 15 5.24 1.93 46.32
N GLU A 16 5.50 0.84 47.07
CA GLU A 16 6.85 0.36 47.34
C GLU A 16 7.54 -0.19 46.08
N ALA A 17 6.77 -0.85 45.20
CA ALA A 17 7.28 -1.36 43.92
C ALA A 17 7.70 -0.23 42.97
N PHE A 18 6.92 0.85 42.90
CA PHE A 18 7.30 2.05 42.15
C PHE A 18 8.55 2.71 42.75
N GLY A 19 8.62 2.82 44.09
CA GLY A 19 9.79 3.36 44.78
C GLY A 19 11.09 2.63 44.42
N GLU A 20 11.05 1.31 44.31
CA GLU A 20 12.19 0.50 43.91
C GLU A 20 12.57 0.68 42.42
N LEU A 21 11.61 0.81 41.50
CA LEU A 21 11.87 1.17 40.10
C LEU A 21 12.58 2.53 39.97
N VAL A 22 12.10 3.53 40.72
CA VAL A 22 12.71 4.86 40.73
C VAL A 22 14.14 4.78 41.27
N ARG A 23 14.37 4.07 42.36
CA ARG A 23 15.70 3.91 42.96
C ARG A 23 16.71 3.31 41.97
N ARG A 24 16.30 2.35 41.15
CA ARG A 24 17.15 1.67 40.16
C ARG A 24 17.49 2.54 38.94
N HIS A 25 16.53 3.32 38.45
CA HIS A 25 16.67 4.01 37.16
C HIS A 25 16.94 5.51 37.25
N ARG A 26 16.77 6.13 38.42
CA ARG A 26 16.96 7.59 38.60
C ARG A 26 18.33 8.09 38.15
N SER A 27 19.41 7.36 38.42
CA SER A 27 20.76 7.76 38.01
C SER A 27 20.94 7.77 36.48
N ARG A 28 20.33 6.81 35.77
CA ARG A 28 20.32 6.74 34.31
C ARG A 28 19.45 7.84 33.69
N MET A 29 18.29 8.08 34.28
CA MET A 29 17.42 9.20 33.89
C MET A 29 18.12 10.56 34.06
N TYR A 30 18.85 10.75 35.16
CA TYR A 30 19.62 11.94 35.43
C TYR A 30 20.77 12.13 34.44
N GLY A 31 21.55 11.07 34.18
CA GLY A 31 22.61 11.10 33.17
C GLY A 31 22.07 11.47 31.78
N TYR A 32 20.90 10.93 31.43
CA TYR A 32 20.24 11.23 30.16
C TYR A 32 19.69 12.66 30.09
N ALA A 33 19.02 13.15 31.14
CA ALA A 33 18.55 14.53 31.23
C ALA A 33 19.70 15.54 31.14
N ARG A 34 20.80 15.28 31.84
CA ARG A 34 22.00 16.12 31.85
C ARG A 34 22.70 16.15 30.50
N ALA A 35 22.72 15.05 29.75
CA ALA A 35 23.25 15.04 28.38
C ALA A 35 22.46 15.98 27.45
N ILE A 36 21.16 16.15 27.70
CA ILE A 36 20.28 17.02 26.92
C ILE A 36 20.38 18.48 27.37
N THR A 37 20.30 18.75 28.68
CA THR A 37 20.28 20.13 29.20
C THR A 37 21.65 20.77 29.36
N ARG A 38 22.70 19.95 29.46
CA ARG A 38 24.07 20.37 29.83
C ARG A 38 24.17 21.13 31.16
N GLU A 39 23.12 21.10 31.98
CA GLU A 39 23.02 21.80 33.27
C GLU A 39 22.50 20.87 34.36
N SER A 40 23.25 20.76 35.45
CA SER A 40 23.00 19.78 36.52
C SER A 40 21.73 20.06 37.35
N PHE A 41 21.41 21.33 37.63
CA PHE A 41 20.22 21.68 38.41
C PHE A 41 18.93 21.50 37.60
N LEU A 42 18.94 21.91 36.34
CA LEU A 42 17.81 21.72 35.44
C LEU A 42 17.54 20.23 35.17
N ALA A 43 18.59 19.42 35.05
CA ALA A 43 18.48 17.98 34.88
C ALA A 43 17.78 17.30 36.08
N GLU A 44 18.09 17.71 37.31
CA GLU A 44 17.46 17.16 38.51
C GLU A 44 15.96 17.48 38.55
N ASP A 45 15.60 18.72 38.22
CA ASP A 45 14.20 19.18 38.19
C ASP A 45 13.38 18.46 37.10
N ILE A 46 13.98 18.25 35.92
CA ILE A 46 13.38 17.43 34.85
C ILE A 46 13.15 15.99 35.28
N VAL A 47 14.11 15.40 35.99
CA VAL A 47 13.95 14.03 36.49
C VAL A 47 12.84 13.97 37.52
N GLN A 48 12.72 14.95 38.43
CA GLN A 48 11.60 15.02 39.38
C GLN A 48 10.24 15.13 38.67
N ASP A 49 10.10 16.05 37.71
CA ASP A 49 8.87 16.18 36.90
C ASP A 49 8.54 14.90 36.12
N ALA A 50 9.56 14.26 35.56
CA ALA A 50 9.41 13.01 34.82
C ALA A 50 8.99 11.86 35.72
N LEU A 51 9.47 11.79 36.96
CA LEU A 51 9.08 10.76 37.93
C LEU A 51 7.63 10.91 38.37
N VAL A 52 7.15 12.15 38.56
CA VAL A 52 5.73 12.42 38.86
C VAL A 52 4.85 11.99 37.68
N LYS A 53 5.24 12.32 36.45
CA LYS A 53 4.50 11.89 35.25
C LYS A 53 4.56 10.39 35.03
N ALA A 54 5.71 9.78 35.29
CA ALA A 54 5.86 8.33 35.23
C ALA A 54 4.93 7.65 36.25
N PHE A 55 4.79 8.20 37.45
CA PHE A 55 3.85 7.69 38.46
C PHE A 55 2.39 7.83 38.00
N LEU A 56 2.00 9.00 37.48
CA LEU A 56 0.62 9.26 37.03
C LEU A 56 0.20 8.44 35.80
N HIS A 57 1.16 8.10 34.94
CA HIS A 57 0.90 7.43 33.67
C HIS A 57 1.43 6.00 33.61
N LEU A 58 1.86 5.42 34.73
CA LEU A 58 2.40 4.06 34.74
C LEU A 58 1.39 3.03 34.22
N GLY A 59 0.10 3.24 34.46
CA GLY A 59 -0.97 2.39 33.96
C GLY A 59 -1.16 2.40 32.43
N THR A 60 -0.49 3.30 31.69
CA THR A 60 -0.52 3.31 30.22
C THR A 60 0.64 2.53 29.59
N LEU A 61 1.57 2.01 30.40
CA LEU A 61 2.68 1.18 29.94
C LEU A 61 2.20 -0.26 29.67
N VAL A 62 2.06 -0.61 28.40
CA VAL A 62 1.55 -1.93 27.95
C VAL A 62 2.61 -3.03 28.11
N GLU A 63 3.88 -2.70 27.91
CA GLU A 63 5.01 -3.63 27.95
C GLU A 63 5.94 -3.25 29.11
N ALA A 64 5.89 -4.05 30.19
CA ALA A 64 6.61 -3.78 31.43
C ALA A 64 8.14 -3.88 31.32
N ASP A 65 8.65 -4.65 30.37
CA ASP A 65 10.08 -4.75 30.05
C ASP A 65 10.64 -3.49 29.36
N LYS A 66 9.77 -2.63 28.81
CA LYS A 66 10.15 -1.36 28.14
C LYS A 66 10.13 -0.14 29.07
N PHE A 67 10.10 -0.35 30.39
CA PHE A 67 10.04 0.73 31.38
C PHE A 67 11.13 1.79 31.19
N LEU A 68 12.39 1.39 31.02
CA LEU A 68 13.52 2.33 30.90
C LEU A 68 13.47 3.17 29.60
N PRO A 69 13.28 2.59 28.39
CA PRO A 69 13.02 3.35 27.18
C PRO A 69 11.80 4.28 27.27
N TRP A 70 10.72 3.83 27.90
CA TRP A 70 9.50 4.63 28.11
C TRP A 70 9.76 5.84 28.99
N VAL A 71 10.44 5.66 30.12
CA VAL A 71 10.76 6.76 31.04
C VAL A 71 11.77 7.75 30.42
N HIS A 72 12.71 7.27 29.60
CA HIS A 72 13.62 8.14 28.83
C HIS A 72 12.88 9.05 27.85
N ARG A 73 11.77 8.58 27.25
CA ARG A 73 10.92 9.43 26.40
C ARG A 73 10.25 10.55 27.20
N ILE A 74 9.77 10.25 28.41
CA ILE A 74 9.18 11.24 29.32
C ILE A 74 10.23 12.30 29.70
N VAL A 75 11.43 11.86 30.09
CA VAL A 75 12.57 12.74 30.44
C VAL A 75 12.96 13.63 29.26
N ARG A 76 13.09 13.07 28.05
CA ARG A 76 13.39 13.83 26.84
C ARG A 76 12.35 14.93 26.58
N ASN A 77 11.07 14.58 26.65
CA ASN A 77 9.98 15.53 26.43
C ASN A 77 9.96 16.64 27.48
N GLN A 78 10.21 16.30 28.76
CA GLN A 78 10.32 17.30 29.82
C GLN A 78 11.55 18.20 29.65
N ALA A 79 12.69 17.64 29.25
CA ALA A 79 13.90 18.42 28.97
C ALA A 79 13.68 19.44 27.86
N PHE A 80 13.12 19.04 26.73
CA PHE A 80 12.81 19.98 25.65
C PHE A 80 11.71 20.98 26.03
N THR A 81 10.70 20.57 26.82
CA THR A 81 9.67 21.48 27.31
C THR A 81 10.25 22.53 28.25
N ARG A 82 11.16 22.12 29.17
CA ARG A 82 11.83 23.02 30.12
C ARG A 82 12.81 23.95 29.42
N LEU A 83 13.59 23.46 28.46
CA LEU A 83 14.47 24.29 27.63
C LEU A 83 13.68 25.32 26.81
N LYS A 84 12.49 24.96 26.31
CA LYS A 84 11.55 25.91 25.69
C LYS A 84 10.97 26.91 26.72
N LYS A 85 10.63 26.46 27.94
CA LYS A 85 10.07 27.31 29.01
C LYS A 85 11.06 28.31 29.62
N THR A 86 12.37 28.02 29.65
CA THR A 86 13.38 28.99 30.12
C THR A 86 13.51 30.17 29.16
N SER A 87 13.24 29.95 27.86
CA SER A 87 13.11 31.02 26.85
C SER A 87 11.75 31.74 26.87
N ALA A 88 10.71 31.10 27.38
CA ALA A 88 9.32 31.56 27.28
C ALA A 88 8.69 31.81 28.66
N ARG A 89 9.47 32.26 29.65
CA ARG A 89 8.96 32.55 31.00
C ARG A 89 8.23 33.89 31.04
N GLU A 90 7.19 34.05 30.21
CA GLU A 90 6.03 34.85 30.57
C GLU A 90 4.78 34.45 29.78
N ARG A 91 3.77 33.98 30.54
CA ARG A 91 2.34 33.79 30.26
C ARG A 91 1.88 32.42 29.74
N ALA A 92 1.36 31.68 30.72
CA ALA A 92 0.54 30.49 30.60
C ALA A 92 -0.94 30.84 30.37
N PHE A 93 -1.59 30.17 29.43
CA PHE A 93 -3.03 29.88 29.46
C PHE A 93 -3.34 28.67 28.56
N SER A 94 -3.14 27.46 29.07
CA SER A 94 -3.47 26.21 28.37
C SER A 94 -4.45 25.39 29.22
N GLN A 95 -5.75 25.63 29.03
CA GLN A 95 -6.82 24.72 29.49
C GLN A 95 -8.02 24.63 28.51
N LEU A 96 -7.80 24.82 27.20
CA LEU A 96 -8.82 24.48 26.20
C LEU A 96 -8.17 23.80 25.00
N ALA A 97 -8.03 22.47 25.11
CA ALA A 97 -7.96 21.60 23.95
C ALA A 97 -9.15 20.64 24.03
N PRO A 98 -10.10 20.76 23.11
CA PRO A 98 -10.75 19.55 22.63
C PRO A 98 -10.70 19.44 21.10
N MET A 99 -10.56 18.17 20.69
CA MET A 99 -11.03 17.58 19.44
C MET A 99 -10.45 18.11 18.13
N TRP A 100 -9.50 17.37 17.56
CA TRP A 100 -9.56 16.90 16.16
C TRP A 100 -9.14 15.43 16.15
N LYS A 101 -10.12 14.54 16.34
CA LYS A 101 -10.08 13.15 15.88
C LYS A 101 -10.84 13.16 14.56
N ASP A 102 -10.09 13.25 13.46
CA ASP A 102 -10.43 12.70 12.14
C ASP A 102 -9.31 13.08 11.19
N ALA A 103 -8.36 12.17 11.03
CA ALA A 103 -7.44 12.03 9.91
C ALA A 103 -6.63 10.74 10.17
N GLY A 104 -7.19 9.61 9.72
CA GLY A 104 -6.42 8.38 9.61
C GLY A 104 -5.33 8.55 8.54
N GLU A 105 -4.20 7.88 8.76
CA GLU A 105 -3.15 7.56 7.78
C GLU A 105 -2.22 8.64 7.24
N GLU A 106 -2.48 9.94 7.38
CA GLU A 106 -1.56 10.96 6.84
C GLU A 106 -0.18 11.03 7.54
N SER A 107 0.03 10.40 8.70
CA SER A 107 1.16 10.72 9.60
C SER A 107 2.57 10.34 9.13
N GLN A 108 2.72 9.50 8.10
CA GLN A 108 4.02 8.91 7.73
C GLN A 108 4.78 9.72 6.65
N GLU A 109 4.08 10.26 5.64
CA GLU A 109 4.68 11.03 4.54
C GLU A 109 5.17 12.43 4.95
N TRP A 110 4.46 13.09 5.87
CA TRP A 110 4.82 14.45 6.30
C TRP A 110 6.11 14.52 7.10
N GLY A 111 6.49 13.41 7.76
CA GLY A 111 7.68 13.34 8.59
C GLY A 111 8.95 13.65 7.81
N ASP A 112 9.02 13.28 6.53
CA ASP A 112 10.21 13.45 5.70
C ASP A 112 10.30 14.85 5.09
N LEU A 113 9.19 15.46 4.66
CA LEU A 113 9.20 16.87 4.22
C LEU A 113 9.52 17.82 5.38
N ASP A 114 8.93 17.59 6.56
CA ASP A 114 9.18 18.41 7.76
C ASP A 114 10.66 18.30 8.19
N ARG A 115 11.28 17.12 8.03
CA ARG A 115 12.73 16.91 8.27
C ARG A 115 13.63 17.63 7.25
N ILE A 116 13.26 17.61 5.97
CA ILE A 116 14.00 18.28 4.90
C ILE A 116 13.97 19.80 5.10
N LEU A 117 12.76 20.36 5.32
CA LEU A 117 12.57 21.79 5.55
C LEU A 117 13.25 22.28 6.85
N ASP A 118 13.17 21.52 7.94
CA ASP A 118 13.85 21.85 9.21
C ASP A 118 15.38 21.76 9.10
N ARG A 119 15.91 20.77 8.37
CA ARG A 119 17.36 20.72 8.07
C ARG A 119 17.81 21.97 7.32
N LEU A 120 17.06 22.38 6.30
CA LEU A 120 17.40 23.53 5.47
C LEU A 120 17.26 24.87 6.21
N GLY A 121 16.25 25.04 7.06
CA GLY A 121 16.12 26.22 7.92
C GLY A 121 17.32 26.39 8.86
N ARG A 122 17.86 25.28 9.38
CA ARG A 122 19.09 25.27 10.20
C ARG A 122 20.35 25.55 9.39
N THR A 123 20.40 25.11 8.13
CA THR A 123 21.52 25.39 7.22
C THR A 123 21.52 26.83 6.71
N ALA A 124 20.33 27.42 6.47
CA ALA A 124 20.19 28.82 6.06
C ALA A 124 20.43 29.80 7.22
N ALA A 125 20.04 29.43 8.45
CA ALA A 125 20.30 30.20 9.67
C ALA A 125 21.70 29.94 10.27
N GLY A 126 22.38 28.88 9.82
CA GLY A 126 23.71 28.48 10.24
C GLY A 126 24.79 29.18 9.43
N LYS A 127 25.55 30.04 10.11
CA LYS A 127 26.78 30.70 9.65
C LYS A 127 27.53 29.92 8.57
N ALA A 128 27.98 30.66 7.55
CA ALA A 128 29.13 30.33 6.73
C ALA A 128 30.24 29.72 7.60
N ASP A 129 30.31 28.40 7.65
CA ASP A 129 31.46 27.68 8.14
C ASP A 129 32.21 27.23 6.89
N SER A 130 33.42 27.75 6.78
CA SER A 130 34.32 27.59 5.66
C SER A 130 34.66 26.12 5.45
N GLN A 131 34.05 25.46 4.45
CA GLN A 131 34.55 24.31 3.67
C GLN A 131 33.39 23.63 2.88
N LEU A 132 32.61 24.39 2.12
CA LEU A 132 31.77 23.79 1.07
C LEU A 132 32.59 23.74 -0.22
N THR A 133 32.63 22.57 -0.86
CA THR A 133 33.20 22.43 -2.20
C THR A 133 32.38 23.24 -3.23
N PRO A 134 32.97 23.66 -4.36
CA PRO A 134 32.22 24.35 -5.42
C PRO A 134 30.98 23.57 -5.89
N GLU A 135 31.07 22.24 -5.94
CA GLU A 135 29.98 21.33 -6.27
C GLU A 135 28.88 21.36 -5.19
N GLU A 136 29.21 21.30 -3.90
CA GLU A 136 28.23 21.39 -2.81
C GLU A 136 27.54 22.75 -2.75
N ALA A 137 28.26 23.84 -3.03
CA ALA A 137 27.70 25.18 -3.08
C ALA A 137 26.74 25.36 -4.27
N TYR A 138 27.05 24.75 -5.41
CA TYR A 138 26.17 24.72 -6.58
C TYR A 138 24.90 23.90 -6.32
N MET A 139 25.03 22.69 -5.78
CA MET A 139 23.89 21.85 -5.39
C MET A 139 23.00 22.53 -4.34
N GLN A 140 23.60 23.26 -3.39
CA GLN A 140 22.87 24.04 -2.39
C GLN A 140 22.08 25.18 -3.04
N LYS A 141 22.69 25.90 -3.99
CA LYS A 141 22.04 26.97 -4.73
C LYS A 141 20.87 26.45 -5.57
N GLU A 142 21.06 25.36 -6.31
CA GLU A 142 20.04 24.70 -7.11
C GLU A 142 18.86 24.20 -6.23
N THR A 143 19.17 23.56 -5.10
CA THR A 143 18.16 23.12 -4.12
C THR A 143 17.35 24.29 -3.56
N LEU A 144 18.00 25.42 -3.25
CA LEU A 144 17.33 26.64 -2.77
C LEU A 144 16.46 27.29 -3.85
N GLU A 145 16.90 27.29 -5.11
CA GLU A 145 16.13 27.82 -6.24
C GLU A 145 14.87 26.98 -6.48
N ILE A 146 14.98 25.66 -6.47
CA ILE A 146 13.85 24.74 -6.59
C ILE A 146 12.84 24.97 -5.46
N LEU A 147 13.29 25.03 -4.20
CA LEU A 147 12.40 25.24 -3.05
C LEU A 147 11.73 26.61 -3.02
N THR A 148 12.45 27.66 -3.41
CA THR A 148 11.89 29.00 -3.54
C THR A 148 10.85 29.03 -4.66
N GLY A 149 11.06 28.28 -5.74
CA GLY A 149 10.09 28.03 -6.80
C GLY A 149 8.83 27.32 -6.29
N ILE A 150 8.98 26.26 -5.50
CA ILE A 150 7.87 25.48 -4.93
C ILE A 150 7.02 26.34 -3.99
N VAL A 151 7.64 27.10 -3.07
CA VAL A 151 6.94 28.02 -2.15
C VAL A 151 6.32 29.22 -2.89
N GLY A 152 6.73 29.43 -4.15
CA GLY A 152 6.18 30.37 -5.12
C GLY A 152 4.67 30.24 -5.34
N CYS A 153 4.09 29.04 -5.16
CA CYS A 153 2.66 28.80 -5.34
C CYS A 153 1.78 29.42 -4.24
N LEU A 154 2.37 29.79 -3.09
CA LEU A 154 1.64 30.35 -1.96
C LEU A 154 1.41 31.86 -2.12
N LYS A 155 0.23 32.35 -1.71
CA LYS A 155 -0.06 33.79 -1.66
C LYS A 155 0.89 34.50 -0.69
N PRO A 156 1.22 35.80 -0.85
CA PRO A 156 2.23 36.48 -0.03
C PRO A 156 2.05 36.33 1.49
N ARG A 157 0.82 36.43 1.99
CA ARG A 157 0.50 36.26 3.41
C ARG A 157 0.58 34.79 3.87
N GLU A 158 0.12 33.88 3.02
CA GLU A 158 0.14 32.42 3.26
C GLU A 158 1.57 31.89 3.28
N ARG A 159 2.39 32.34 2.32
CA ARG A 159 3.83 32.08 2.24
C ARG A 159 4.54 32.49 3.51
N ARG A 160 4.32 33.72 3.98
CA ARG A 160 5.02 34.22 5.16
C ARG A 160 4.61 33.48 6.44
N ILE A 161 3.35 33.04 6.55
CA ILE A 161 2.89 32.16 7.63
C ILE A 161 3.55 30.78 7.55
N PHE A 162 3.68 30.22 6.35
CA PHE A 162 4.35 28.95 6.10
C PHE A 162 5.85 29.05 6.43
N GLU A 163 6.54 30.06 5.91
CA GLU A 163 7.95 30.32 6.19
C GLU A 163 8.21 30.52 7.68
N SER A 164 7.36 31.30 8.35
CA SER A 164 7.50 31.50 9.80
C SER A 164 7.32 30.23 10.61
N HIS A 165 6.53 29.26 10.13
CA HIS A 165 6.39 27.98 10.80
C HIS A 165 7.60 27.06 10.56
N PHE A 166 8.09 26.99 9.32
CA PHE A 166 9.05 25.98 8.89
C PHE A 166 10.51 26.45 8.92
N PHE A 167 10.77 27.71 8.54
CA PHE A 167 12.12 28.28 8.51
C PHE A 167 12.42 29.06 9.78
N ASP A 168 11.48 29.88 10.26
CA ASP A 168 11.68 30.66 11.49
C ASP A 168 11.36 29.84 12.77
N GLN A 169 10.85 28.61 12.62
CA GLN A 169 10.47 27.69 13.70
C GLN A 169 9.49 28.29 14.73
N LEU A 170 8.69 29.27 14.32
CA LEU A 170 7.67 29.87 15.17
C LEU A 170 6.52 28.89 15.40
N SER A 171 6.02 28.87 16.62
CA SER A 171 4.81 28.13 16.95
C SER A 171 3.60 28.75 16.25
N PRO A 172 2.56 27.96 15.93
CA PRO A 172 1.30 28.48 15.40
C PRO A 172 0.67 29.59 16.26
N GLN A 173 0.96 29.61 17.56
CA GLN A 173 0.54 30.65 18.50
C GLN A 173 1.33 31.96 18.32
N GLU A 174 2.65 31.88 18.11
CA GLU A 174 3.49 33.06 17.83
C GLU A 174 3.15 33.66 16.45
N ILE A 175 2.90 32.80 15.46
CA ILE A 175 2.45 33.21 14.13
C ILE A 175 1.06 33.85 14.20
N ALA A 176 0.16 33.31 15.03
CA ALA A 176 -1.16 33.89 15.26
C ALA A 176 -1.05 35.33 15.80
N GLY A 177 -0.14 35.54 16.75
CA GLY A 177 0.20 36.88 17.25
C GLY A 177 0.81 37.80 16.19
N LEU A 178 1.75 37.28 15.38
CA LEU A 178 2.46 38.04 14.35
C LEU A 178 1.56 38.49 13.18
N PHE A 179 0.56 37.68 12.83
CA PHE A 179 -0.31 37.92 11.68
C PHE A 179 -1.73 38.38 12.05
N GLU A 180 -1.99 38.63 13.35
CA GLU A 180 -3.31 38.97 13.90
C GLU A 180 -4.39 37.94 13.50
N LEU A 181 -4.06 36.66 13.66
CA LEU A 181 -4.94 35.53 13.36
C LEU A 181 -5.24 34.73 14.62
N SER A 182 -6.23 33.83 14.56
CA SER A 182 -6.37 32.80 15.58
C SER A 182 -5.40 31.65 15.31
N SER A 183 -4.93 30.97 16.35
CA SER A 183 -4.07 29.78 16.20
C SER A 183 -4.74 28.72 15.32
N ALA A 184 -6.06 28.54 15.44
CA ALA A 184 -6.82 27.63 14.58
C ALA A 184 -6.74 28.03 13.10
N ASN A 185 -6.84 29.32 12.78
CA ASN A 185 -6.70 29.80 11.41
C ASN A 185 -5.26 29.61 10.89
N VAL A 186 -4.25 29.81 11.75
CA VAL A 186 -2.84 29.52 11.40
C VAL A 186 -2.64 28.03 11.09
N TYR A 187 -3.18 27.11 11.90
CA TYR A 187 -3.15 25.67 11.61
C TYR A 187 -3.82 25.34 10.27
N GLN A 188 -4.98 25.94 9.97
CA GLN A 188 -5.67 25.77 8.69
C GLN A 188 -4.84 26.30 7.51
N ILE A 189 -4.22 27.47 7.65
CA ILE A 189 -3.37 28.07 6.61
C ILE A 189 -2.13 27.19 6.39
N ILE A 190 -1.44 26.75 7.44
CA ILE A 190 -0.28 25.86 7.35
C ILE A 190 -0.66 24.55 6.65
N SER A 191 -1.77 23.91 7.04
CA SER A 191 -2.26 22.68 6.42
C SER A 191 -2.53 22.86 4.92
N ARG A 192 -3.26 23.92 4.53
CA ARG A 192 -3.54 24.21 3.11
C ARG A 192 -2.29 24.57 2.32
N SER A 193 -1.37 25.31 2.94
CA SER A 193 -0.08 25.69 2.35
C SER A 193 0.79 24.46 2.09
N ARG A 194 0.87 23.54 3.07
CA ARG A 194 1.57 22.25 2.95
C ARG A 194 1.05 21.46 1.73
N LYS A 195 -0.28 21.35 1.59
CA LYS A 195 -0.90 20.67 0.44
C LYS A 195 -0.52 21.30 -0.90
N LYS A 196 -0.53 22.63 -1.01
CA LYS A 196 -0.16 23.35 -2.24
C LYS A 196 1.33 23.20 -2.58
N VAL A 197 2.21 23.30 -1.59
CA VAL A 197 3.66 23.12 -1.76
C VAL A 197 3.98 21.72 -2.24
N MET A 198 3.31 20.69 -1.70
CA MET A 198 3.46 19.32 -2.20
C MET A 198 3.01 19.16 -3.64
N GLN A 199 1.84 19.71 -3.99
CA GLN A 199 1.34 19.66 -5.37
C GLN A 199 2.28 20.36 -6.36
N GLU A 200 2.78 21.55 -6.01
CA GLU A 200 3.73 22.28 -6.87
C GLU A 200 5.08 21.57 -6.96
N ARG A 201 5.56 20.95 -5.88
CA ARG A 201 6.76 20.12 -5.91
C ARG A 201 6.61 19.00 -6.93
N THR A 202 5.54 18.22 -6.88
CA THR A 202 5.35 17.11 -7.83
C THR A 202 5.27 17.63 -9.27
N ARG A 203 4.58 18.75 -9.50
CA ARG A 203 4.49 19.39 -10.83
C ARG A 203 5.86 19.82 -11.36
N ILE A 204 6.67 20.45 -10.52
CA ILE A 204 8.05 20.86 -10.86
C ILE A 204 8.92 19.62 -11.08
N THR A 205 8.76 18.56 -10.30
CA THR A 205 9.52 17.31 -10.48
C THR A 205 9.18 16.64 -11.83
N VAL A 206 7.90 16.56 -12.21
CA VAL A 206 7.51 16.01 -13.53
C VAL A 206 8.00 16.91 -14.67
N GLY A 207 7.86 18.23 -14.53
CA GLY A 207 8.38 19.19 -15.52
C GLY A 207 9.90 19.08 -15.69
N SER A 208 10.63 19.00 -14.58
CA SER A 208 12.09 18.81 -14.55
C SER A 208 12.48 17.44 -15.13
N TYR A 209 11.71 16.38 -14.88
CA TYR A 209 11.92 15.08 -15.51
C TYR A 209 11.81 15.16 -17.05
N MET A 210 10.79 15.85 -17.57
CA MET A 210 10.63 16.08 -19.01
C MET A 210 11.73 16.97 -19.60
N GLU A 211 12.12 18.04 -18.90
CA GLU A 211 13.26 18.89 -19.29
C GLU A 211 14.57 18.10 -19.32
N THR A 212 14.81 17.22 -18.33
CA THR A 212 15.99 16.36 -18.29
C THR A 212 16.04 15.41 -19.49
N ARG A 213 14.93 14.74 -19.80
CA ARG A 213 14.85 13.87 -21.00
C ARG A 213 15.11 14.65 -22.29
N LYS A 214 14.58 15.88 -22.38
CA LYS A 214 14.80 16.77 -23.52
C LYS A 214 16.27 17.18 -23.65
N ASP A 215 16.90 17.57 -22.55
CA ASP A 215 18.30 18.00 -22.53
C ASP A 215 19.26 16.84 -22.86
N TRP A 216 18.91 15.61 -22.49
CA TRP A 216 19.67 14.40 -22.83
C TRP A 216 19.40 13.90 -24.25
N GLY A 217 18.40 14.44 -24.94
CA GLY A 217 18.02 14.00 -26.29
C GLY A 217 17.27 12.66 -26.31
N ASP A 218 16.70 12.24 -25.17
CA ASP A 218 16.02 10.95 -24.98
C ASP A 218 14.49 11.01 -25.20
N MET A 219 14.00 12.16 -25.71
CA MET A 219 12.60 12.36 -26.09
C MET A 219 12.23 11.47 -27.27
N LYS A 220 11.19 10.66 -27.12
CA LYS A 220 10.78 9.72 -28.16
C LYS A 220 9.30 9.34 -28.07
N THR A 221 8.86 8.62 -29.10
CA THR A 221 7.57 7.94 -29.14
C THR A 221 7.84 6.45 -29.27
N VAL A 222 7.31 5.65 -28.35
CA VAL A 222 7.44 4.20 -28.37
C VAL A 222 6.06 3.59 -28.29
N ILE A 223 5.76 2.68 -29.20
CA ILE A 223 4.59 1.81 -29.14
C ILE A 223 5.11 0.38 -29.21
N VAL A 224 4.88 -0.40 -28.17
CA VAL A 224 5.14 -1.84 -28.21
C VAL A 224 4.12 -2.45 -29.17
N PRO A 225 4.57 -3.21 -30.20
CA PRO A 225 3.68 -3.79 -31.19
C PRO A 225 2.60 -4.65 -30.56
N ASP A 226 1.41 -4.63 -31.16
CA ASP A 226 0.31 -5.47 -30.71
C ASP A 226 0.68 -6.96 -30.83
N HIS A 227 0.81 -7.64 -29.70
CA HIS A 227 0.68 -9.08 -29.60
C HIS A 227 -0.81 -9.46 -29.58
N GLU A 228 -1.17 -10.63 -30.12
CA GLU A 228 -2.54 -11.19 -30.06
C GLU A 228 -3.12 -11.27 -28.63
N SER A 229 -2.27 -11.16 -27.60
CA SER A 229 -2.68 -11.06 -26.19
C SER A 229 -3.24 -9.69 -25.77
N PHE A 230 -3.22 -8.65 -26.61
CA PHE A 230 -3.82 -7.34 -26.31
C PHE A 230 -5.22 -7.13 -26.93
N THR A 231 -5.83 -8.19 -27.49
CA THR A 231 -7.07 -8.04 -28.28
C THR A 231 -8.30 -8.71 -27.69
N GLU A 232 -8.16 -9.72 -26.83
CA GLU A 232 -9.30 -10.38 -26.17
C GLU A 232 -9.03 -10.59 -24.68
N VAL A 233 -9.92 -10.08 -23.84
CA VAL A 233 -9.92 -10.33 -22.39
C VAL A 233 -10.08 -11.83 -22.16
N GLN A 234 -9.03 -12.48 -21.64
CA GLN A 234 -9.02 -13.94 -21.42
C GLN A 234 -9.63 -14.34 -20.08
N SER A 235 -9.71 -13.42 -19.12
CA SER A 235 -10.12 -13.69 -17.74
C SER A 235 -10.74 -12.47 -17.07
N TRP A 236 -11.58 -12.71 -16.07
CA TRP A 236 -12.07 -11.70 -15.13
C TRP A 236 -11.00 -11.23 -14.15
N THR A 237 -9.87 -11.94 -14.05
CA THR A 237 -8.75 -11.53 -13.20
C THR A 237 -7.80 -10.63 -13.98
N THR A 238 -8.12 -9.34 -14.06
CA THR A 238 -7.42 -8.33 -14.85
C THR A 238 -5.92 -8.29 -14.61
N ALA A 239 -5.48 -8.49 -13.36
CA ALA A 239 -4.06 -8.57 -12.99
C ALA A 239 -3.33 -9.67 -13.76
N ALA A 240 -3.91 -10.87 -13.83
CA ALA A 240 -3.28 -12.02 -14.45
C ALA A 240 -3.29 -11.93 -15.98
N ASP A 241 -4.33 -11.32 -16.56
CA ASP A 241 -4.39 -11.03 -18.01
C ASP A 241 -3.30 -10.02 -18.40
N ALA A 242 -3.11 -8.97 -17.59
CA ALA A 242 -2.00 -8.03 -17.75
C ALA A 242 -0.63 -8.71 -17.60
N LEU A 243 -0.42 -9.53 -16.57
CA LEU A 243 0.82 -10.30 -16.40
C LEU A 243 1.08 -11.23 -17.59
N TYR A 244 0.05 -11.91 -18.10
CA TYR A 244 0.15 -12.77 -19.28
C TYR A 244 0.65 -11.98 -20.49
N ALA A 245 0.05 -10.83 -20.78
CA ALA A 245 0.47 -9.99 -21.90
C ALA A 245 1.92 -9.47 -21.75
N MET A 246 2.33 -9.07 -20.55
CA MET A 246 3.71 -8.67 -20.27
C MET A 246 4.70 -9.81 -20.51
N LEU A 247 4.39 -11.02 -20.01
CA LEU A 247 5.22 -12.21 -20.18
C LEU A 247 5.31 -12.62 -21.65
N LYS A 248 4.21 -12.55 -22.40
CA LYS A 248 4.19 -12.79 -23.85
C LYS A 248 5.12 -11.83 -24.59
N ALA A 249 5.07 -10.54 -24.27
CA ALA A 249 5.96 -9.53 -24.86
C ALA A 249 7.44 -9.76 -24.49
N ALA A 250 7.72 -10.32 -23.30
CA ALA A 250 9.05 -10.75 -22.88
C ALA A 250 9.52 -12.07 -23.52
N GLY A 251 8.72 -12.70 -24.38
CA GLY A 251 9.05 -13.94 -25.08
C GLY A 251 8.67 -15.24 -24.36
N GLU A 252 7.91 -15.16 -23.26
CA GLU A 252 7.42 -16.35 -22.56
C GLU A 252 6.34 -17.10 -23.38
N THR A 253 6.34 -18.43 -23.27
CA THR A 253 5.48 -19.32 -24.06
C THR A 253 4.37 -19.98 -23.24
N LEU A 254 4.30 -19.70 -21.94
CA LEU A 254 3.25 -20.20 -21.07
C LEU A 254 1.86 -19.83 -21.59
N SER A 255 0.90 -20.73 -21.40
CA SER A 255 -0.52 -20.47 -21.66
C SER A 255 -1.10 -19.50 -20.63
N HIS A 256 -2.25 -18.89 -20.94
CA HIS A 256 -2.96 -18.05 -19.96
C HIS A 256 -3.34 -18.83 -18.68
N PRO A 257 -3.91 -20.06 -18.74
CA PRO A 257 -4.09 -20.89 -17.54
C PRO A 257 -2.81 -21.12 -16.73
N MET A 258 -1.66 -21.32 -17.38
CA MET A 258 -0.38 -21.47 -16.67
C MET A 258 0.03 -20.21 -15.93
N VAL A 259 -0.13 -19.03 -16.54
CA VAL A 259 0.14 -17.77 -15.84
C VAL A 259 -0.82 -17.59 -14.66
N MET A 260 -2.11 -17.83 -14.85
CA MET A 260 -3.12 -17.80 -13.78
C MET A 260 -2.77 -18.72 -12.60
N GLY A 261 -2.32 -19.95 -12.89
CA GLY A 261 -1.97 -20.93 -11.86
C GLY A 261 -0.64 -20.64 -11.16
N LEU A 262 0.43 -20.36 -11.92
CA LEU A 262 1.77 -20.13 -11.36
C LEU A 262 1.86 -18.84 -10.55
N THR A 263 1.06 -17.82 -10.89
CA THR A 263 0.95 -16.59 -10.11
C THR A 263 -0.03 -16.71 -8.93
N GLY A 264 -0.71 -17.85 -8.77
CA GLY A 264 -1.68 -18.12 -7.71
C GLY A 264 -3.07 -17.49 -7.92
N HIS A 265 -3.27 -16.69 -8.95
CA HIS A 265 -4.54 -15.98 -9.22
C HIS A 265 -5.72 -16.93 -9.48
N ALA A 266 -5.48 -18.09 -10.10
CA ALA A 266 -6.51 -19.12 -10.29
C ALA A 266 -7.12 -19.63 -8.97
N PHE A 267 -6.39 -19.52 -7.87
CA PHE A 267 -6.73 -20.08 -6.56
C PHE A 267 -7.07 -19.01 -5.52
N ARG A 268 -6.93 -17.73 -5.88
CA ARG A 268 -7.16 -16.62 -4.97
C ARG A 268 -8.66 -16.49 -4.68
N LEU A 269 -8.96 -16.20 -3.42
CA LEU A 269 -10.29 -15.89 -2.90
C LEU A 269 -10.12 -14.95 -1.73
N ASN A 270 -10.73 -13.78 -1.86
CA ASN A 270 -10.67 -12.67 -0.91
C ASN A 270 -12.08 -12.11 -0.79
N ILE A 271 -12.58 -12.00 0.44
CA ILE A 271 -13.90 -11.43 0.71
C ILE A 271 -13.75 -10.34 1.74
N VAL A 272 -14.14 -9.12 1.37
CA VAL A 272 -14.28 -8.01 2.32
C VAL A 272 -15.57 -8.26 3.12
N PRO A 273 -15.49 -8.47 4.44
CA PRO A 273 -16.65 -8.82 5.27
C PRO A 273 -17.78 -7.79 5.25
N SER A 274 -18.90 -8.14 5.89
CA SER A 274 -20.11 -7.30 6.09
C SER A 274 -21.00 -7.07 4.87
N SER A 275 -20.44 -6.71 3.70
CA SER A 275 -21.24 -6.41 2.50
C SER A 275 -20.79 -7.09 1.21
N VAL A 276 -19.69 -7.86 1.24
CA VAL A 276 -19.07 -8.46 0.05
C VAL A 276 -18.75 -7.37 -0.98
N HIS A 277 -17.83 -6.50 -0.60
CA HIS A 277 -17.44 -5.35 -1.42
C HIS A 277 -16.88 -5.80 -2.78
N ILE A 278 -17.16 -5.02 -3.83
CA ILE A 278 -16.69 -5.30 -5.19
C ILE A 278 -15.17 -5.46 -5.30
N ALA A 279 -14.42 -4.75 -4.45
CA ALA A 279 -12.97 -4.81 -4.41
C ALA A 279 -12.41 -6.11 -3.78
N GLY A 280 -13.26 -7.03 -3.33
CA GLY A 280 -12.85 -8.32 -2.77
C GLY A 280 -11.75 -9.01 -3.58
N PRO A 281 -11.93 -9.25 -4.89
CA PRO A 281 -10.95 -9.97 -5.69
C PRO A 281 -9.58 -9.28 -5.77
N THR A 282 -9.54 -7.95 -5.64
CA THR A 282 -8.32 -7.12 -5.66
C THR A 282 -7.85 -6.70 -4.26
N ALA A 283 -8.47 -7.21 -3.20
CA ALA A 283 -8.14 -6.87 -1.81
C ALA A 283 -6.90 -7.64 -1.30
N TYR A 284 -5.73 -7.39 -1.90
CA TYR A 284 -4.45 -7.99 -1.53
C TYR A 284 -3.28 -7.03 -1.78
N SER A 285 -2.11 -7.33 -1.20
CA SER A 285 -0.87 -6.58 -1.41
C SER A 285 -0.41 -6.69 -2.87
N PHE A 286 -0.59 -5.64 -3.68
CA PHE A 286 -0.24 -5.66 -5.11
C PHE A 286 1.24 -5.96 -5.31
N ALA A 287 2.11 -5.20 -4.65
CA ALA A 287 3.54 -5.40 -4.66
C ALA A 287 3.93 -6.83 -4.26
N GLY A 288 3.38 -7.33 -3.15
CA GLY A 288 3.73 -8.66 -2.62
C GLY A 288 3.26 -9.80 -3.51
N VAL A 289 1.99 -9.79 -3.91
CA VAL A 289 1.37 -10.89 -4.66
C VAL A 289 1.86 -10.94 -6.10
N LEU A 290 1.89 -9.80 -6.80
CA LEU A 290 2.26 -9.77 -8.21
C LEU A 290 3.75 -10.06 -8.40
N SER A 291 4.61 -9.51 -7.54
CA SER A 291 6.05 -9.79 -7.60
C SER A 291 6.36 -11.26 -7.29
N LYS A 292 5.76 -11.82 -6.23
CA LYS A 292 5.94 -13.24 -5.89
C LYS A 292 5.40 -14.16 -7.00
N GLY A 293 4.28 -13.78 -7.63
CA GLY A 293 3.74 -14.51 -8.77
C GLY A 293 4.71 -14.54 -9.97
N LEU A 294 5.36 -13.42 -10.27
CA LEU A 294 6.40 -13.35 -11.29
C LEU A 294 7.66 -14.15 -10.91
N GLU A 295 8.07 -14.11 -9.65
CA GLU A 295 9.19 -14.91 -9.13
C GLU A 295 8.93 -16.42 -9.23
N ASN A 296 7.67 -16.85 -9.06
CA ASN A 296 7.27 -18.23 -9.30
C ASN A 296 7.49 -18.62 -10.76
N ILE A 297 7.17 -17.73 -11.70
CA ILE A 297 7.41 -17.97 -13.13
C ILE A 297 8.91 -17.89 -13.45
N GLY A 298 9.70 -17.16 -12.66
CA GLY A 298 11.14 -16.99 -12.88
C GLY A 298 11.50 -15.62 -13.45
N TYR A 299 10.69 -14.60 -13.18
CA TYR A 299 10.99 -13.21 -13.47
C TYR A 299 11.09 -12.42 -12.17
N GLN A 300 12.03 -11.48 -12.13
CA GLN A 300 12.00 -10.42 -11.14
C GLN A 300 11.09 -9.29 -11.63
N SER A 301 10.62 -8.47 -10.69
CA SER A 301 9.84 -7.28 -10.99
C SER A 301 10.49 -6.04 -10.38
N SER A 302 10.18 -4.90 -10.95
CA SER A 302 10.36 -3.59 -10.33
C SER A 302 9.00 -2.92 -10.31
N TYR A 303 8.67 -2.21 -9.24
CA TYR A 303 7.38 -1.58 -9.10
C TYR A 303 7.49 -0.22 -8.40
N VAL A 304 6.49 0.60 -8.63
CA VAL A 304 6.22 1.85 -7.92
C VAL A 304 4.86 1.70 -7.27
N ASP A 305 4.81 1.87 -5.95
CA ASP A 305 3.62 1.68 -5.14
C ASP A 305 3.33 2.97 -4.37
N GLY A 306 2.29 3.67 -4.81
CA GLY A 306 1.69 4.83 -4.15
C GLY A 306 0.22 4.57 -3.87
N MET A 307 -0.12 3.34 -3.46
CA MET A 307 -1.47 2.95 -3.03
C MET A 307 -1.79 3.50 -1.62
N SER A 308 -3.07 3.75 -1.34
CA SER A 308 -3.53 4.10 0.01
C SER A 308 -3.81 2.85 0.84
N GLY A 309 -3.61 2.91 2.16
CA GLY A 309 -3.88 1.77 3.06
C GLY A 309 -5.37 1.42 3.22
N THR A 310 -6.25 2.30 2.76
CA THR A 310 -7.70 2.22 2.96
C THR A 310 -8.46 1.73 1.74
N LEU A 311 -9.47 0.89 1.98
CA LEU A 311 -10.39 0.48 0.93
C LEU A 311 -11.32 1.64 0.53
N GLY A 312 -11.10 2.21 -0.66
CA GLY A 312 -11.99 3.23 -1.22
C GLY A 312 -13.40 2.72 -1.55
N THR A 313 -14.35 3.64 -1.70
CA THR A 313 -15.76 3.34 -2.03
C THR A 313 -15.90 2.66 -3.39
N ASN A 314 -16.88 1.77 -3.53
CA ASN A 314 -17.26 1.17 -4.82
C ASN A 314 -17.50 2.27 -5.87
N ALA A 315 -16.76 2.22 -6.99
CA ALA A 315 -16.81 3.22 -8.04
C ALA A 315 -18.19 3.33 -8.70
N ASN A 316 -18.95 2.22 -8.77
CA ASN A 316 -20.31 2.21 -9.30
C ASN A 316 -21.32 2.96 -8.41
N LEU A 317 -20.95 3.26 -7.16
CA LEU A 317 -21.76 4.04 -6.22
C LEU A 317 -21.37 5.51 -6.16
N LEU A 318 -20.35 5.92 -6.92
CA LEU A 318 -19.89 7.32 -6.94
C LEU A 318 -20.72 8.17 -7.89
N ASP A 319 -20.79 9.46 -7.59
CA ASP A 319 -21.38 10.45 -8.50
C ASP A 319 -20.57 10.47 -9.82
N PRO A 320 -21.21 10.25 -10.99
CA PRO A 320 -20.53 10.27 -12.29
C PRO A 320 -19.73 11.55 -12.59
N SER A 321 -20.11 12.68 -11.97
CA SER A 321 -19.37 13.94 -12.11
C SER A 321 -17.97 13.88 -11.50
N LEU A 322 -17.70 12.99 -10.55
CA LEU A 322 -16.39 12.76 -9.95
C LEU A 322 -15.44 11.96 -10.85
N LEU A 323 -15.95 11.34 -11.91
CA LEU A 323 -15.21 10.51 -12.87
C LEU A 323 -14.81 11.28 -14.15
N GLY A 324 -15.27 12.53 -14.30
CA GLY A 324 -15.00 13.33 -15.49
C GLY A 324 -13.56 13.87 -15.55
N LYS A 325 -13.04 14.07 -16.76
CA LYS A 325 -11.69 14.63 -17.00
C LYS A 325 -11.47 15.98 -16.29
N GLU A 326 -12.49 16.85 -16.26
CA GLU A 326 -12.42 18.13 -15.55
C GLU A 326 -12.33 18.00 -14.02
N ALA A 327 -12.86 16.91 -13.45
CA ALA A 327 -12.75 16.61 -12.03
C ALA A 327 -11.36 16.06 -11.69
N MET A 328 -10.83 15.16 -12.54
CA MET A 328 -9.46 14.63 -12.42
C MET A 328 -8.41 15.75 -12.51
N ALA A 329 -8.61 16.74 -13.38
CA ALA A 329 -7.71 17.89 -13.52
C ALA A 329 -7.61 18.75 -12.23
N LYS A 330 -8.61 18.67 -11.33
CA LYS A 330 -8.63 19.38 -10.05
C LYS A 330 -7.99 18.58 -8.90
N ARG A 331 -7.64 17.31 -9.12
CA ARG A 331 -7.00 16.43 -8.13
C ARG A 331 -5.51 16.74 -7.97
N GLY A 332 -4.97 16.38 -6.81
CA GLY A 332 -3.54 16.50 -6.53
C GLY A 332 -2.71 15.55 -7.39
N ILE A 333 -1.42 15.86 -7.57
CA ILE A 333 -0.49 14.96 -8.27
C ILE A 333 0.08 13.96 -7.26
N ASN A 334 0.02 12.67 -7.57
CA ASN A 334 0.61 11.62 -6.75
C ASN A 334 2.15 11.76 -6.73
N GLN A 335 2.76 11.70 -5.55
CA GLN A 335 4.21 11.92 -5.37
C GLN A 335 5.06 10.86 -6.09
N ALA A 336 4.52 9.65 -6.29
CA ALA A 336 5.20 8.55 -6.95
C ALA A 336 5.12 8.62 -8.50
N LEU A 337 4.42 9.62 -9.05
CA LEU A 337 4.26 9.79 -10.50
C LEU A 337 5.59 9.87 -11.28
N PRO A 338 6.61 10.65 -10.88
CA PRO A 338 7.87 10.72 -11.62
C PRO A 338 8.59 9.37 -11.69
N GLU A 339 8.61 8.63 -10.57
CA GLU A 339 9.23 7.31 -10.49
C GLU A 339 8.46 6.29 -11.35
N ALA A 340 7.13 6.38 -11.37
CA ALA A 340 6.30 5.54 -12.22
C ALA A 340 6.55 5.79 -13.71
N LEU A 341 6.65 7.07 -14.12
CA LEU A 341 6.98 7.42 -15.51
C LEU A 341 8.36 6.89 -15.91
N ASP A 342 9.39 7.07 -15.07
CA ASP A 342 10.73 6.51 -15.34
C ASP A 342 10.69 4.99 -15.51
N LEU A 343 9.96 4.28 -14.65
CA LEU A 343 9.78 2.83 -14.75
C LEU A 343 9.07 2.42 -16.05
N ILE A 344 8.00 3.14 -16.43
CA ILE A 344 7.26 2.95 -17.68
C ILE A 344 8.20 3.11 -18.87
N HIS A 345 8.92 4.23 -18.94
CA HIS A 345 9.85 4.54 -20.03
C HIS A 345 10.90 3.44 -20.18
N ARG A 346 11.60 3.08 -19.10
CA ARG A 346 12.65 2.05 -19.12
C ARG A 346 12.16 0.68 -19.59
N SER A 347 10.94 0.29 -19.22
CA SER A 347 10.37 -0.99 -19.65
C SER A 347 9.95 -0.96 -21.11
N LEU A 348 9.26 0.10 -21.55
CA LEU A 348 8.77 0.22 -22.92
C LEU A 348 9.91 0.35 -23.93
N ASP A 349 11.02 0.98 -23.53
CA ASP A 349 12.25 1.03 -24.32
C ASP A 349 12.86 -0.35 -24.60
N ARG A 350 12.59 -1.33 -23.72
CA ARG A 350 12.98 -2.74 -23.91
C ARG A 350 11.96 -3.52 -24.74
N GLY A 351 10.86 -2.88 -25.17
CA GLY A 351 9.76 -3.53 -25.88
C GLY A 351 8.79 -4.30 -24.98
N ILE A 352 8.80 -4.05 -23.67
CA ILE A 352 7.98 -4.80 -22.70
C ILE A 352 6.97 -3.83 -22.06
N PRO A 353 5.65 -4.09 -22.16
CA PRO A 353 4.63 -3.27 -21.52
C PRO A 353 4.70 -3.38 -20.00
N VAL A 354 4.08 -2.45 -19.30
CA VAL A 354 3.98 -2.48 -17.84
C VAL A 354 2.54 -2.65 -17.41
N LEU A 355 2.34 -3.34 -16.29
CA LEU A 355 1.05 -3.43 -15.62
C LEU A 355 0.87 -2.17 -14.77
N ALA A 356 -0.33 -1.60 -14.81
CA ALA A 356 -0.69 -0.46 -13.99
C ALA A 356 -2.10 -0.61 -13.43
N TRP A 357 -2.33 -0.03 -12.26
CA TRP A 357 -3.64 0.00 -11.62
C TRP A 357 -4.38 1.30 -11.95
N ASP A 358 -5.69 1.18 -12.18
CA ASP A 358 -6.63 2.29 -12.27
C ASP A 358 -6.32 3.30 -13.39
N LEU A 359 -6.17 2.78 -14.62
CA LEU A 359 -5.88 3.61 -15.80
C LEU A 359 -7.14 4.35 -16.28
N PHE A 360 -8.25 3.62 -16.42
CA PHE A 360 -9.55 4.16 -16.83
C PHE A 360 -10.69 3.69 -15.93
N LEU A 361 -10.53 2.51 -15.32
CA LEU A 361 -11.43 1.83 -14.39
C LEU A 361 -10.59 1.32 -13.22
N PRO A 362 -11.17 1.11 -12.01
CA PRO A 362 -10.44 0.60 -10.84
C PRO A 362 -10.11 -0.90 -10.97
N GLU A 363 -9.29 -1.22 -11.96
CA GLU A 363 -8.84 -2.54 -12.39
C GLU A 363 -7.38 -2.47 -12.84
N PHE A 364 -6.78 -3.62 -13.13
CA PHE A 364 -5.45 -3.67 -13.73
C PHE A 364 -5.51 -3.54 -15.25
N GLY A 365 -4.65 -2.68 -15.79
CA GLY A 365 -4.44 -2.51 -17.21
C GLY A 365 -2.97 -2.57 -17.59
N LEU A 366 -2.71 -2.30 -18.86
CA LEU A 366 -1.39 -2.31 -19.48
C LEU A 366 -1.10 -0.95 -20.07
N ILE A 367 0.09 -0.43 -19.79
CA ILE A 367 0.67 0.68 -20.55
C ILE A 367 1.65 0.05 -21.54
N TYR A 368 1.39 0.25 -22.83
CA TYR A 368 2.15 -0.38 -23.92
C TYR A 368 2.83 0.65 -24.83
N GLY A 369 2.72 1.95 -24.53
CA GLY A 369 3.42 2.97 -25.29
C GLY A 369 3.38 4.34 -24.64
N TYR A 370 4.19 5.24 -25.17
CA TYR A 370 4.23 6.64 -24.78
C TYR A 370 4.63 7.54 -25.94
N ASP A 371 4.26 8.82 -25.82
CA ASP A 371 4.61 9.91 -26.71
C ASP A 371 5.09 11.09 -25.84
N ASP A 372 6.40 11.28 -25.78
CA ASP A 372 7.01 12.35 -24.98
C ASP A 372 6.67 13.74 -25.53
N GLU A 373 6.47 13.94 -26.84
CA GLU A 373 6.13 15.25 -27.38
C GLU A 373 4.72 15.69 -26.96
N ARG A 374 3.82 14.72 -26.82
CA ARG A 374 2.43 14.97 -26.43
C ARG A 374 2.14 14.74 -24.95
N HIS A 375 3.12 14.23 -24.19
CA HIS A 375 2.97 13.76 -22.82
C HIS A 375 1.83 12.75 -22.67
N LEU A 376 1.75 11.76 -23.57
CA LEU A 376 0.69 10.75 -23.60
C LEU A 376 1.24 9.34 -23.35
N LEU A 377 0.48 8.55 -22.62
CA LEU A 377 0.63 7.11 -22.47
C LEU A 377 -0.45 6.41 -23.30
N HIS A 378 -0.06 5.32 -23.95
CA HIS A 378 -0.97 4.41 -24.63
C HIS A 378 -1.28 3.24 -23.71
N ALA A 379 -2.56 3.06 -23.40
CA ALA A 379 -3.01 2.11 -22.40
C ALA A 379 -4.14 1.22 -22.91
N TYR A 380 -4.20 0.02 -22.36
CA TYR A 380 -5.22 -0.99 -22.58
C TYR A 380 -5.76 -1.47 -21.24
N GLU A 381 -7.08 -1.46 -21.06
CA GLU A 381 -7.71 -1.95 -19.85
C GLU A 381 -9.09 -2.54 -20.20
N CYS A 382 -9.36 -3.76 -19.77
CA CYS A 382 -10.65 -4.45 -19.92
C CYS A 382 -11.24 -4.38 -21.35
N GLY A 383 -10.41 -4.62 -22.38
CA GLY A 383 -10.84 -4.60 -23.78
C GLY A 383 -10.86 -3.22 -24.44
N LYS A 384 -10.55 -2.15 -23.70
CA LYS A 384 -10.53 -0.78 -24.22
C LYS A 384 -9.09 -0.29 -24.39
N LYS A 385 -8.74 0.12 -25.61
CA LYS A 385 -7.52 0.89 -25.90
C LYS A 385 -7.84 2.38 -25.89
N ASP A 386 -7.07 3.16 -25.16
CA ASP A 386 -7.22 4.62 -25.09
C ASP A 386 -5.88 5.26 -24.71
N THR A 387 -5.84 6.59 -24.66
CA THR A 387 -4.66 7.36 -24.25
C THR A 387 -4.88 8.07 -22.92
N LEU A 388 -3.82 8.17 -22.12
CA LEU A 388 -3.80 8.84 -20.82
C LEU A 388 -2.68 9.89 -20.80
N GLU A 389 -2.97 11.13 -20.45
CA GLU A 389 -1.91 12.13 -20.25
C GLU A 389 -1.04 11.75 -19.04
N TYR A 390 0.25 12.08 -19.06
CA TYR A 390 1.19 11.77 -17.98
C TYR A 390 0.68 12.25 -16.63
N ASP A 391 0.14 13.47 -16.61
CA ASP A 391 -0.40 14.10 -15.42
C ASP A 391 -1.62 13.36 -14.84
N ASN A 392 -2.33 12.56 -15.64
CA ASN A 392 -3.53 11.85 -15.22
C ASN A 392 -3.26 10.45 -14.66
N LEU A 393 -2.02 9.94 -14.78
CA LEU A 393 -1.64 8.67 -14.17
C LEU A 393 -1.74 8.77 -12.63
N GLY A 394 -2.52 7.86 -12.04
CA GLY A 394 -2.82 7.86 -10.61
C GLY A 394 -3.73 9.01 -10.13
N ARG A 395 -4.47 9.67 -11.03
CA ARG A 395 -5.49 10.69 -10.67
C ARG A 395 -6.93 10.17 -10.80
N SER A 396 -7.10 8.87 -10.75
CA SER A 396 -8.42 8.23 -10.68
C SER A 396 -9.15 8.61 -9.38
N VAL A 397 -10.31 8.00 -9.14
CA VAL A 397 -11.12 8.21 -7.92
C VAL A 397 -10.29 8.15 -6.65
N LYS A 398 -9.35 7.21 -6.57
CA LYS A 398 -8.62 6.91 -5.34
C LYS A 398 -7.30 7.67 -5.19
N GLU A 399 -6.88 8.41 -6.21
CA GLU A 399 -5.56 9.08 -6.26
C GLU A 399 -4.38 8.11 -6.01
N GLU A 400 -4.56 6.84 -6.37
CA GLU A 400 -3.61 5.75 -6.16
C GLU A 400 -2.80 5.49 -7.43
N ILE A 401 -1.52 5.18 -7.28
CA ILE A 401 -0.68 4.76 -8.40
C ILE A 401 0.00 3.43 -8.05
N PHE A 402 -0.14 2.45 -8.92
CA PHE A 402 0.65 1.24 -8.86
C PHE A 402 1.10 0.90 -10.28
N VAL A 403 2.40 0.77 -10.48
CA VAL A 403 3.00 0.37 -11.75
C VAL A 403 4.01 -0.73 -11.49
N LEU A 404 3.96 -1.80 -12.29
CA LEU A 404 4.87 -2.92 -12.21
C LEU A 404 5.45 -3.21 -13.59
N ALA A 405 6.78 -3.38 -13.66
CA ALA A 405 7.51 -3.77 -14.85
C ALA A 405 8.26 -5.10 -14.63
N LEU A 406 8.40 -5.88 -15.71
CA LEU A 406 9.27 -7.05 -15.72
C LEU A 406 10.74 -6.62 -15.72
N ALA A 407 11.53 -7.21 -14.83
CA ALA A 407 12.97 -7.03 -14.77
C ALA A 407 13.67 -8.23 -15.47
N ASP A 408 14.69 -8.80 -14.82
CA ASP A 408 15.47 -9.91 -15.38
C ASP A 408 14.77 -11.26 -15.18
N SER A 409 15.01 -12.20 -16.10
CA SER A 409 14.60 -13.59 -15.95
C SER A 409 15.68 -14.40 -15.25
N ALA A 410 15.29 -15.14 -14.22
CA ALA A 410 16.10 -16.17 -13.61
C ALA A 410 15.71 -17.53 -14.21
N GLY A 411 16.70 -18.29 -14.68
CA GLY A 411 16.47 -19.66 -15.15
C GLY A 411 15.87 -20.53 -14.04
N THR A 412 14.62 -20.96 -14.21
CA THR A 412 13.89 -21.83 -13.27
C THR A 412 13.34 -23.04 -13.99
N THR A 413 13.43 -24.22 -13.37
CA THR A 413 12.79 -25.43 -13.91
C THR A 413 11.29 -25.41 -13.64
N PHE A 414 10.50 -26.10 -14.47
CA PHE A 414 9.05 -26.18 -14.25
C PHE A 414 8.69 -26.72 -12.87
N LYS A 415 9.42 -27.73 -12.36
CA LYS A 415 9.25 -28.23 -10.99
C LYS A 415 9.39 -27.13 -9.94
N GLN A 416 10.42 -26.28 -10.06
CA GLN A 416 10.64 -25.16 -9.13
C GLN A 416 9.51 -24.14 -9.24
N ARG A 417 9.07 -23.80 -10.47
CA ARG A 417 7.96 -22.88 -10.69
C ARG A 417 6.67 -23.39 -10.02
N LEU A 418 6.34 -24.66 -10.26
CA LEU A 418 5.16 -25.31 -9.69
C LEU A 418 5.24 -25.42 -8.16
N GLY A 419 6.38 -25.83 -7.60
CA GLY A 419 6.58 -25.94 -6.16
C GLY A 419 6.42 -24.60 -5.43
N ARG A 420 6.98 -23.51 -5.98
CA ARG A 420 6.80 -22.16 -5.41
C ARG A 420 5.35 -21.70 -5.49
N ALA A 421 4.70 -21.93 -6.63
CA ALA A 421 3.29 -21.61 -6.81
C ALA A 421 2.40 -22.39 -5.82
N MET A 422 2.61 -23.69 -5.63
CA MET A 422 1.85 -24.50 -4.68
C MET A 422 1.99 -23.99 -3.25
N ASN A 423 3.21 -23.65 -2.81
CA ASN A 423 3.41 -23.06 -1.48
C ASN A 423 2.65 -21.73 -1.34
N MET A 424 2.73 -20.85 -2.35
CA MET A 424 1.99 -19.58 -2.35
C MET A 424 0.46 -19.79 -2.28
N ILE A 425 -0.07 -20.77 -3.01
CA ILE A 425 -1.50 -21.09 -3.03
C ILE A 425 -1.95 -21.66 -1.68
N VAL A 426 -1.18 -22.57 -1.08
CA VAL A 426 -1.49 -23.14 0.24
C VAL A 426 -1.42 -22.05 1.31
N ASP A 427 -0.42 -21.18 1.29
CA ASP A 427 -0.31 -20.04 2.21
C ASP A 427 -1.52 -19.11 2.09
N HIS A 428 -2.02 -18.86 0.87
CA HIS A 428 -3.23 -18.08 0.63
C HIS A 428 -4.47 -18.74 1.26
N TYR A 429 -4.66 -20.04 1.02
CA TYR A 429 -5.81 -20.78 1.54
C TYR A 429 -5.82 -20.91 3.05
N ASP A 430 -4.65 -20.96 3.67
CA ASP A 430 -4.46 -20.99 5.12
C ASP A 430 -4.55 -19.59 5.77
N GLY A 431 -4.68 -18.52 4.97
CA GLY A 431 -4.69 -17.14 5.47
C GLY A 431 -3.33 -16.69 6.04
N ARG A 432 -2.23 -17.32 5.62
CA ARG A 432 -0.85 -17.01 6.04
C ARG A 432 -0.20 -15.92 5.19
N GLU A 433 -0.86 -15.47 4.14
CA GLU A 433 -0.41 -14.33 3.35
C GLU A 433 -0.48 -13.03 4.16
N PRO A 434 0.61 -12.23 4.22
CA PRO A 434 0.64 -10.95 4.94
C PRO A 434 -0.59 -10.08 4.66
N ASP A 435 -1.24 -9.61 5.73
CA ASP A 435 -2.38 -8.72 5.66
C ASP A 435 -1.88 -7.27 5.61
N ASP A 436 -1.37 -6.90 4.43
CA ASP A 436 -0.66 -5.63 4.29
C ASP A 436 -1.63 -4.45 4.14
N CYS A 437 -2.88 -4.68 3.71
CA CYS A 437 -3.95 -3.69 3.55
C CYS A 437 -5.32 -4.39 3.36
N THR A 438 -6.41 -3.67 3.65
CA THR A 438 -7.82 -3.93 3.25
C THR A 438 -8.76 -4.76 4.13
N GLY A 439 -8.31 -5.40 5.22
CA GLY A 439 -9.19 -6.09 6.17
C GLY A 439 -10.06 -7.20 5.53
N SER A 440 -9.58 -7.75 4.42
CA SER A 440 -10.24 -8.83 3.69
C SER A 440 -9.94 -10.18 4.34
N VAL A 441 -10.89 -11.09 4.28
CA VAL A 441 -10.70 -12.47 4.72
C VAL A 441 -10.28 -13.29 3.51
N LYS A 442 -9.19 -14.04 3.65
CA LYS A 442 -8.53 -14.77 2.57
C LYS A 442 -8.79 -16.28 2.66
N GLY A 443 -8.68 -16.95 1.53
CA GLY A 443 -8.61 -18.41 1.49
C GLY A 443 -9.90 -19.10 1.91
N LEU A 444 -9.80 -20.24 2.58
CA LEU A 444 -10.98 -21.04 2.96
C LEU A 444 -11.89 -20.30 3.96
N ALA A 445 -11.30 -19.47 4.83
CA ALA A 445 -12.05 -18.65 5.79
C ALA A 445 -12.92 -17.58 5.10
N ALA A 446 -12.59 -17.19 3.86
CA ALA A 446 -13.34 -16.21 3.10
C ALA A 446 -14.76 -16.69 2.79
N TYR A 447 -14.98 -18.00 2.61
CA TYR A 447 -16.32 -18.57 2.47
C TYR A 447 -17.18 -18.34 3.71
N ASP A 448 -16.60 -18.47 4.90
CA ASP A 448 -17.32 -18.21 6.15
C ASP A 448 -17.72 -16.74 6.27
N ALA A 449 -16.82 -15.83 5.88
CA ALA A 449 -17.11 -14.41 5.82
C ALA A 449 -18.22 -14.08 4.80
N TRP A 450 -18.20 -14.73 3.64
CA TRP A 450 -19.22 -14.56 2.60
C TRP A 450 -20.59 -15.07 3.07
N ILE A 451 -20.64 -16.26 3.64
CA ILE A 451 -21.85 -16.86 4.21
C ILE A 451 -22.40 -16.00 5.35
N ALA A 452 -21.53 -15.51 6.23
CA ALA A 452 -21.92 -14.63 7.32
C ALA A 452 -22.53 -13.30 6.82
N ALA A 453 -22.01 -12.76 5.72
CA ALA A 453 -22.57 -11.55 5.11
C ALA A 453 -23.99 -11.79 4.54
N PHE A 454 -24.24 -12.95 3.91
CA PHE A 454 -25.60 -13.32 3.46
C PHE A 454 -26.57 -13.47 4.63
N ARG A 455 -26.13 -14.11 5.73
CA ARG A 455 -26.91 -14.22 6.98
C ARG A 455 -27.19 -12.84 7.60
N GLY A 456 -26.31 -11.87 7.39
CA GLY A 456 -26.45 -10.49 7.86
C GLY A 456 -27.41 -9.62 7.05
N GLY A 457 -27.81 -10.04 5.85
CA GLY A 457 -28.80 -9.33 5.02
C GLY A 457 -28.37 -7.95 4.53
N LYS A 458 -27.04 -7.72 4.40
CA LYS A 458 -26.45 -6.43 3.95
C LYS A 458 -25.53 -6.61 2.75
N ILE A 459 -25.83 -7.59 1.90
CA ILE A 459 -25.06 -7.86 0.69
C ILE A 459 -25.27 -6.72 -0.31
N GLU A 460 -24.17 -6.19 -0.83
CA GLU A 460 -24.18 -5.27 -1.95
C GLU A 460 -24.33 -6.09 -3.26
N PRO A 461 -25.42 -5.94 -4.02
CA PRO A 461 -25.73 -6.87 -5.12
C PRO A 461 -24.68 -6.93 -6.24
N ASN A 462 -24.16 -5.78 -6.65
CA ASN A 462 -23.18 -5.70 -7.72
C ASN A 462 -21.83 -6.27 -7.25
N GLY A 463 -21.40 -5.92 -6.04
CA GLY A 463 -20.22 -6.46 -5.40
C GLY A 463 -20.25 -7.98 -5.27
N ASN A 464 -21.36 -8.56 -4.81
CA ASN A 464 -21.53 -10.01 -4.72
C ASN A 464 -21.46 -10.69 -6.09
N ALA A 465 -22.20 -10.19 -7.08
CA ALA A 465 -22.17 -10.76 -8.43
C ALA A 465 -20.77 -10.66 -9.07
N TYR A 466 -20.04 -9.57 -8.83
CA TYR A 466 -18.67 -9.42 -9.30
C TYR A 466 -17.73 -10.45 -8.66
N ASN A 467 -17.78 -10.61 -7.33
CA ASN A 467 -16.99 -11.63 -6.63
C ASN A 467 -17.30 -13.04 -7.16
N ILE A 468 -18.58 -13.37 -7.41
CA ILE A 468 -18.97 -14.66 -8.01
C ILE A 468 -18.34 -14.84 -9.40
N ALA A 469 -18.42 -13.81 -10.25
CA ALA A 469 -17.89 -13.86 -11.62
C ALA A 469 -16.38 -14.09 -11.61
N VAL A 470 -15.63 -13.30 -10.84
CA VAL A 470 -14.16 -13.39 -10.77
C VAL A 470 -13.70 -14.73 -10.17
N VAL A 471 -14.29 -15.17 -9.06
CA VAL A 471 -13.88 -16.44 -8.42
C VAL A 471 -14.22 -17.64 -9.31
N ARG A 472 -15.40 -17.66 -9.91
CA ARG A 472 -15.79 -18.73 -10.87
C ARG A 472 -14.83 -18.78 -12.06
N ASP A 473 -14.46 -17.64 -12.60
CA ASP A 473 -13.48 -17.58 -13.70
C ASP A 473 -12.09 -18.07 -13.25
N ALA A 474 -11.62 -17.63 -12.09
CA ALA A 474 -10.37 -18.09 -11.50
C ALA A 474 -10.33 -19.61 -11.33
N ARG A 475 -11.41 -20.23 -10.83
CA ARG A 475 -11.53 -21.69 -10.71
C ARG A 475 -11.60 -22.41 -12.04
N THR A 476 -12.15 -21.78 -13.08
CA THR A 476 -12.10 -22.33 -14.45
C THR A 476 -10.64 -22.43 -14.92
N HIS A 477 -9.84 -21.41 -14.62
CA HIS A 477 -8.39 -21.45 -14.88
C HIS A 477 -7.64 -22.43 -13.96
N ALA A 478 -8.06 -22.61 -12.71
CA ALA A 478 -7.46 -23.60 -11.80
C ALA A 478 -7.57 -25.02 -12.37
N VAL A 479 -8.75 -25.41 -12.86
CA VAL A 479 -8.96 -26.72 -13.51
C VAL A 479 -8.04 -26.89 -14.73
N ARG A 480 -8.00 -25.88 -15.61
CA ARG A 480 -7.16 -25.92 -16.82
C ARG A 480 -5.68 -26.00 -16.48
N PHE A 481 -5.23 -25.18 -15.53
CA PHE A 481 -3.85 -25.16 -15.04
C PHE A 481 -3.44 -26.51 -14.47
N LEU A 482 -4.25 -27.12 -13.59
CA LEU A 482 -3.89 -28.39 -12.96
C LEU A 482 -3.79 -29.52 -13.97
N ASN A 483 -4.68 -29.56 -14.97
CA ASN A 483 -4.60 -30.54 -16.05
C ASN A 483 -3.37 -30.30 -16.94
N GLU A 484 -3.13 -29.06 -17.37
CA GLU A 484 -1.95 -28.72 -18.18
C GLU A 484 -0.65 -29.00 -17.41
N ALA A 485 -0.60 -28.68 -16.12
CA ALA A 485 0.55 -28.98 -15.26
C ALA A 485 0.76 -30.48 -15.10
N ALA A 486 -0.30 -31.29 -15.01
CA ALA A 486 -0.22 -32.74 -14.95
C ALA A 486 0.34 -33.35 -16.26
N GLU A 487 -0.04 -32.80 -17.41
CA GLU A 487 0.42 -33.24 -18.74
C GLU A 487 1.93 -33.00 -18.96
N GLN A 488 2.55 -32.08 -18.21
CA GLN A 488 4.00 -31.87 -18.25
C GLN A 488 4.80 -33.03 -17.62
N TRP A 489 4.15 -33.96 -16.92
CA TRP A 489 4.83 -35.06 -16.23
C TRP A 489 4.80 -36.38 -17.04
N PRO A 490 5.90 -37.15 -17.05
CA PRO A 490 7.16 -36.90 -16.35
C PRO A 490 7.99 -35.80 -17.04
N LEU A 491 8.65 -34.96 -16.25
CA LEU A 491 9.56 -33.94 -16.77
C LEU A 491 10.78 -34.59 -17.43
N ALA A 492 11.27 -33.97 -18.50
CA ALA A 492 12.45 -34.44 -19.22
C ALA A 492 13.66 -34.56 -18.28
N GLY A 493 14.22 -35.77 -18.16
CA GLY A 493 15.37 -36.05 -17.32
C GLY A 493 15.05 -36.44 -15.87
N GLU A 494 13.77 -36.49 -15.47
CA GLU A 494 13.36 -36.98 -14.15
C GLU A 494 12.89 -38.45 -14.21
N THR A 495 13.23 -39.24 -13.18
CA THR A 495 12.76 -40.63 -13.06
C THR A 495 11.28 -40.67 -12.70
N ALA A 496 10.46 -41.27 -13.56
CA ALA A 496 9.01 -41.37 -13.41
C ALA A 496 8.53 -41.88 -12.03
N ALA A 497 9.34 -42.65 -11.31
CA ALA A 497 8.98 -43.21 -10.01
C ALA A 497 8.92 -42.19 -8.86
N CYS A 498 9.70 -41.11 -8.88
CA CYS A 498 9.80 -40.20 -7.73
C CYS A 498 8.66 -39.18 -7.65
N PHE A 499 7.99 -38.90 -8.77
CA PHE A 499 6.93 -37.89 -8.89
C PHE A 499 5.68 -38.44 -9.59
N ALA A 500 5.48 -39.76 -9.56
CA ALA A 500 4.33 -40.42 -10.18
C ALA A 500 2.99 -39.90 -9.66
N ASP A 501 2.95 -39.46 -8.40
CA ASP A 501 1.75 -38.96 -7.74
C ASP A 501 1.39 -37.51 -8.11
N VAL A 502 2.32 -36.73 -8.68
CA VAL A 502 2.06 -35.33 -9.09
C VAL A 502 0.86 -35.23 -10.04
N PRO A 503 0.83 -35.91 -11.21
CA PRO A 503 -0.32 -35.83 -12.10
C PRO A 503 -1.59 -36.40 -11.47
N VAL A 504 -1.49 -37.40 -10.59
CA VAL A 504 -2.67 -37.99 -9.91
C VAL A 504 -3.30 -36.98 -8.96
N LEU A 505 -2.51 -36.32 -8.12
CA LEU A 505 -2.97 -35.31 -7.17
C LEU A 505 -3.53 -34.09 -7.91
N ALA A 506 -2.86 -33.64 -8.98
CA ALA A 506 -3.32 -32.52 -9.79
C ALA A 506 -4.69 -32.79 -10.43
N HIS A 507 -4.91 -33.97 -11.02
CA HIS A 507 -6.21 -34.35 -11.59
C HIS A 507 -7.31 -34.46 -10.53
N LYS A 508 -7.00 -35.00 -9.34
CA LYS A 508 -7.97 -35.06 -8.23
C LYS A 508 -8.37 -33.65 -7.77
N ALA A 509 -7.42 -32.75 -7.58
CA ALA A 509 -7.70 -31.35 -7.27
C ALA A 509 -8.54 -30.68 -8.37
N ALA A 510 -8.19 -30.90 -9.64
CA ALA A 510 -8.91 -30.35 -10.78
C ALA A 510 -10.37 -30.83 -10.83
N GLN A 511 -10.62 -32.10 -10.48
CA GLN A 511 -11.98 -32.65 -10.42
C GLN A 511 -12.83 -31.98 -9.33
N GLU A 512 -12.27 -31.78 -8.12
CA GLU A 512 -13.00 -31.08 -7.05
C GLU A 512 -13.33 -29.62 -7.42
N TYR A 513 -12.40 -28.89 -8.05
CA TYR A 513 -12.69 -27.54 -8.56
C TYR A 513 -13.74 -27.55 -9.67
N LYS A 514 -13.74 -28.57 -10.53
CA LYS A 514 -14.76 -28.74 -11.57
C LYS A 514 -16.15 -28.96 -10.97
N GLU A 515 -16.27 -29.75 -9.91
CA GLU A 515 -17.54 -29.94 -9.19
C GLU A 515 -17.98 -28.64 -8.49
N ALA A 516 -17.06 -27.88 -7.89
CA ALA A 516 -17.37 -26.56 -7.33
C ALA A 516 -17.92 -25.58 -8.39
N LEU A 517 -17.41 -25.64 -9.63
CA LEU A 517 -17.86 -24.79 -10.74
C LEU A 517 -19.33 -25.03 -11.13
N GLU A 518 -19.87 -26.23 -10.90
CA GLU A 518 -21.29 -26.51 -11.13
C GLU A 518 -22.17 -25.66 -10.20
N HIS A 519 -21.79 -25.58 -8.92
CA HIS A 519 -22.48 -24.74 -7.93
C HIS A 519 -22.26 -23.25 -8.18
N PHE A 520 -21.04 -22.82 -8.55
CA PHE A 520 -20.78 -21.44 -8.96
C PHE A 520 -21.62 -21.03 -10.17
N SER A 521 -21.90 -21.94 -11.09
CA SER A 521 -22.75 -21.63 -12.25
C SER A 521 -24.19 -21.32 -11.81
N VAL A 522 -24.72 -22.04 -10.82
CA VAL A 522 -26.03 -21.71 -10.21
C VAL A 522 -25.99 -20.36 -9.49
N LEU A 523 -24.93 -20.05 -8.75
CA LEU A 523 -24.76 -18.73 -8.10
C LEU A 523 -24.73 -17.59 -9.13
N LYS A 524 -24.01 -17.79 -10.24
CA LYS A 524 -23.91 -16.80 -11.33
C LYS A 524 -25.27 -16.52 -11.96
N ASP A 525 -26.09 -17.55 -12.14
CA ASP A 525 -27.42 -17.40 -12.73
C ASP A 525 -28.41 -16.76 -11.73
N LEU A 526 -28.23 -16.99 -10.43
CA LEU A 526 -29.00 -16.35 -9.36
C LEU A 526 -28.66 -14.86 -9.19
N PHE A 527 -27.37 -14.53 -9.33
CA PHE A 527 -26.83 -13.18 -9.15
C PHE A 527 -25.99 -12.76 -10.36
N PRO A 528 -26.63 -12.46 -11.51
CA PRO A 528 -25.91 -12.11 -12.74
C PRO A 528 -25.25 -10.74 -12.62
N PHE A 529 -23.99 -10.62 -13.03
CA PHE A 529 -23.31 -9.33 -13.13
C PHE A 529 -23.70 -8.61 -14.44
N PRO A 530 -23.95 -7.28 -14.43
CA PRO A 530 -23.81 -6.34 -13.31
C PRO A 530 -25.05 -6.19 -12.41
N GLN A 531 -26.19 -6.81 -12.75
CA GLN A 531 -27.47 -6.58 -12.09
C GLN A 531 -27.51 -7.00 -10.62
N GLY A 532 -26.73 -8.02 -10.23
CA GLY A 532 -26.62 -8.48 -8.85
C GLY A 532 -27.76 -9.37 -8.36
N GLY A 533 -28.95 -9.25 -8.94
CA GLY A 533 -30.17 -9.87 -8.41
C GLY A 533 -30.55 -9.31 -7.04
N ASP A 534 -31.33 -10.07 -6.26
CA ASP A 534 -31.78 -9.68 -4.92
C ASP A 534 -31.15 -10.56 -3.82
N PRO A 535 -29.84 -10.44 -3.54
CA PRO A 535 -29.13 -11.31 -2.59
C PRO A 535 -29.59 -11.19 -1.13
N ASN A 536 -30.35 -10.15 -0.80
CA ASN A 536 -30.92 -9.95 0.53
C ASN A 536 -32.35 -10.49 0.66
N GLU A 537 -32.94 -11.01 -0.42
CA GLU A 537 -34.21 -11.72 -0.37
C GLU A 537 -34.02 -13.07 0.38
N PRO A 538 -34.90 -13.44 1.33
CA PRO A 538 -34.70 -14.61 2.18
C PRO A 538 -34.45 -15.93 1.43
N ASP A 539 -35.21 -16.24 0.39
CA ASP A 539 -35.08 -17.50 -0.34
C ASP A 539 -33.80 -17.53 -1.18
N ALA A 540 -33.48 -16.42 -1.86
CA ALA A 540 -32.23 -16.25 -2.61
C ALA A 540 -31.00 -16.34 -1.70
N SER A 541 -31.05 -15.70 -0.53
CA SER A 541 -29.98 -15.74 0.47
C SER A 541 -29.77 -17.15 1.03
N ALA A 542 -30.86 -17.85 1.40
CA ALA A 542 -30.78 -19.23 1.90
C ALA A 542 -30.17 -20.18 0.84
N LYS A 543 -30.58 -20.03 -0.43
CA LYS A 543 -30.02 -20.80 -1.54
C LYS A 543 -28.53 -20.48 -1.76
N ALA A 544 -28.14 -19.21 -1.69
CA ALA A 544 -26.76 -18.78 -1.83
C ALA A 544 -25.86 -19.38 -0.74
N ILE A 545 -26.30 -19.34 0.51
CA ILE A 545 -25.60 -19.93 1.66
C ILE A 545 -25.35 -21.42 1.44
N SER A 546 -26.38 -22.18 1.05
CA SER A 546 -26.26 -23.61 0.79
C SER A 546 -25.26 -23.92 -0.33
N LEU A 547 -25.28 -23.13 -1.42
CA LEU A 547 -24.34 -23.29 -2.53
C LEU A 547 -22.90 -22.96 -2.11
N LEU A 548 -22.69 -21.89 -1.33
CA LEU A 548 -21.37 -21.52 -0.81
C LEU A 548 -20.80 -22.57 0.15
N GLU A 549 -21.63 -23.21 0.98
CA GLU A 549 -21.23 -24.31 1.85
C GLU A 549 -20.75 -25.53 1.05
N LEU A 550 -21.49 -25.91 -0.01
CA LEU A 550 -21.08 -26.99 -0.92
C LEU A 550 -19.79 -26.67 -1.66
N ILE A 551 -19.65 -25.44 -2.18
CA ILE A 551 -18.42 -24.98 -2.83
C ILE A 551 -17.23 -25.06 -1.87
N LYS A 552 -17.42 -24.58 -0.63
CA LYS A 552 -16.37 -24.60 0.39
C LYS A 552 -15.90 -26.03 0.68
N GLU A 553 -16.81 -27.00 0.79
CA GLU A 553 -16.46 -28.41 1.01
C GLU A 553 -15.60 -29.00 -0.12
N ARG A 554 -15.96 -28.69 -1.38
CA ARG A 554 -15.19 -29.11 -2.56
C ARG A 554 -13.82 -28.47 -2.61
N GLU A 555 -13.74 -27.15 -2.41
CA GLU A 555 -12.45 -26.47 -2.38
C GLU A 555 -11.59 -26.93 -1.20
N GLN A 556 -12.18 -27.21 -0.03
CA GLN A 556 -11.46 -27.74 1.13
C GLN A 556 -10.77 -29.08 0.80
N THR A 557 -11.44 -29.94 0.04
CA THR A 557 -10.91 -31.23 -0.43
C THR A 557 -9.82 -31.01 -1.48
N ALA A 558 -10.07 -30.13 -2.47
CA ALA A 558 -9.08 -29.77 -3.49
C ALA A 558 -7.77 -29.25 -2.85
N VAL A 559 -7.89 -28.37 -1.86
CA VAL A 559 -6.74 -27.81 -1.12
C VAL A 559 -5.97 -28.90 -0.36
N GLY A 560 -6.64 -29.97 0.10
CA GLY A 560 -5.97 -31.14 0.66
C GLY A 560 -4.96 -31.74 -0.32
N TYR A 561 -5.39 -31.99 -1.56
CA TYR A 561 -4.50 -32.48 -2.62
C TYR A 561 -3.42 -31.47 -3.01
N LEU A 562 -3.73 -30.16 -3.01
CA LEU A 562 -2.73 -29.12 -3.26
C LEU A 562 -1.64 -29.07 -2.17
N ARG A 563 -1.99 -29.35 -0.91
CA ARG A 563 -1.00 -29.47 0.18
C ARG A 563 -0.09 -30.68 -0.03
N GLU A 564 -0.66 -31.84 -0.34
CA GLU A 564 0.13 -33.04 -0.68
C GLU A 564 1.06 -32.78 -1.88
N LEU A 565 0.55 -32.10 -2.91
CA LEU A 565 1.34 -31.70 -4.06
C LEU A 565 2.47 -30.73 -3.69
N SER A 566 2.17 -29.75 -2.83
CA SER A 566 3.18 -28.81 -2.33
C SER A 566 4.29 -29.50 -1.55
N ASP A 567 3.96 -30.50 -0.73
CA ASP A 567 4.94 -31.26 0.04
C ASP A 567 5.79 -32.19 -0.83
N LEU A 568 5.19 -32.78 -1.88
CA LEU A 568 5.90 -33.62 -2.85
C LEU A 568 6.90 -32.83 -3.70
N LEU A 569 6.65 -31.53 -3.93
CA LEU A 569 7.47 -30.66 -4.76
C LEU A 569 8.57 -29.89 -4.00
N ARG A 570 8.58 -29.98 -2.66
CA ARG A 570 9.69 -29.49 -1.81
C ARG A 570 10.93 -30.36 -1.98
#